data_AF-A0A925U8Q5-F1
#
_entry.id   AF-A0A925U8Q5-F1
#
_cell.length_a   1.000
_cell.length_b   1.000
_cell.length_c   1.000
_cell.angle_alpha   90.00
_cell.angle_beta   90.00
_cell.angle_gamma   90.00
#
_symmetry.space_group_name_H-M   'P 1'
#
loop_
_entity.id
_entity.type
_entity.pdbx_description
1 polymer ?
#
loop_
_entity_poly.entity_id
_entity_poly.type
_entity_poly.pdbx_seq_one_letter_code
_entity_poly.pdbx_strand_id
1 'polypeptide(L)'
;MNISAVAGFCMILLLISSCTKSVKPEELYGEWKYLKVENPNQNPPLIMSDTEVKEANPSIIFSKNDDLVIMWGGKKLSYGKFRMENSMIRYKENLPGGVVREFPFIIKEISKDKLIFETMAQDFTRVTAQKVR
;
A
#
# COMPACT_ATOMS: atom_id res chain seq x y z
N MET A 1 6.54 29.40 -60.02
CA MET A 1 5.72 30.18 -59.06
C MET A 1 5.09 29.21 -58.09
N ASN A 2 5.56 29.26 -56.84
CA ASN A 2 4.96 28.60 -55.67
C ASN A 2 3.55 29.13 -55.43
N ILE A 3 2.59 28.31 -54.95
CA ILE A 3 1.83 28.55 -53.72
C ILE A 3 1.39 27.19 -53.15
N SER A 4 1.70 27.02 -51.88
CA SER A 4 1.42 25.90 -50.99
C SER A 4 -0.07 25.71 -50.70
N ALA A 5 -0.54 24.47 -50.58
CA ALA A 5 -1.86 24.15 -50.02
C ALA A 5 -1.70 23.18 -48.83
N VAL A 6 -1.49 23.82 -47.68
CA VAL A 6 -2.00 23.54 -46.33
C VAL A 6 -2.37 22.08 -46.00
N ALA A 7 -1.46 21.47 -45.25
CA ALA A 7 -1.66 20.63 -44.07
C ALA A 7 -3.11 20.32 -43.66
N GLY A 8 -3.48 19.04 -43.72
CA GLY A 8 -4.68 18.47 -43.09
C GLY A 8 -4.35 17.20 -42.31
N PHE A 9 -3.25 17.22 -41.56
CA PHE A 9 -2.87 16.12 -40.66
C PHE A 9 -3.80 16.16 -39.45
N CYS A 10 -4.91 15.43 -39.55
CA CYS A 10 -5.87 15.25 -38.46
C CYS A 10 -5.24 14.32 -37.41
N MET A 11 -4.34 14.90 -36.62
CA MET A 11 -3.73 14.31 -35.45
C MET A 11 -4.81 14.18 -34.37
N ILE A 12 -5.51 13.04 -34.38
CA ILE A 12 -6.39 12.61 -33.30
C ILE A 12 -5.49 12.40 -32.08
N LEU A 13 -5.38 13.46 -31.29
CA LEU A 13 -4.85 13.49 -29.93
C LEU A 13 -5.74 12.59 -29.07
N LEU A 14 -5.46 11.30 -29.06
CA LEU A 14 -5.82 10.41 -27.95
C LEU A 14 -5.02 10.88 -26.73
N LEU A 15 -5.55 11.91 -26.06
CA LEU A 15 -5.22 12.21 -24.68
C LEU A 15 -5.72 11.05 -23.84
N ILE A 16 -4.90 10.01 -23.76
CA ILE A 16 -5.00 8.97 -22.74
C ILE A 16 -4.81 9.67 -21.40
N SER A 17 -5.94 10.09 -20.81
CA SER A 17 -6.04 10.45 -19.40
C SER A 17 -5.58 9.26 -18.58
N SER A 18 -4.29 9.20 -18.29
CA SER A 18 -3.75 8.35 -17.24
C SER A 18 -4.22 8.93 -15.91
N CYS A 19 -5.49 8.70 -15.59
CA CYS A 19 -6.03 8.87 -14.26
C CYS A 19 -5.31 7.84 -13.37
N THR A 20 -4.18 8.25 -12.79
CA THR A 20 -3.65 7.56 -11.62
C THR A 20 -4.73 7.69 -10.55
N LYS A 21 -5.41 6.58 -10.25
CA LYS A 21 -6.41 6.56 -9.17
C LYS A 21 -5.66 6.82 -7.87
N SER A 22 -5.73 8.06 -7.39
CA SER A 22 -5.24 8.42 -6.07
C SER A 22 -6.06 7.68 -5.03
N VAL A 23 -5.41 6.92 -4.16
CA VAL A 23 -6.08 6.16 -3.11
C VAL A 23 -6.42 7.12 -1.99
N LYS A 24 -7.70 7.19 -1.63
CA LYS A 24 -8.13 8.07 -0.55
C LYS A 24 -7.94 7.39 0.80
N PRO A 25 -7.57 8.13 1.88
CA PRO A 25 -7.42 7.57 3.22
C PRO A 25 -8.65 6.79 3.70
N GLU A 26 -9.86 7.22 3.30
CA GLU A 26 -11.11 6.60 3.74
C GLU A 26 -11.27 5.16 3.26
N GLU A 27 -10.62 4.80 2.15
CA GLU A 27 -10.64 3.44 1.61
C GLU A 27 -9.88 2.48 2.54
N LEU A 28 -8.87 2.97 3.27
CA LEU A 28 -8.05 2.20 4.20
C LEU A 28 -8.67 2.05 5.59
N TYR A 29 -9.54 2.96 6.03
CA TYR A 29 -10.06 2.91 7.40
C TYR A 29 -10.70 1.57 7.74
N GLY A 30 -10.39 1.04 8.93
CA GLY A 30 -10.83 -0.27 9.36
C GLY A 30 -9.67 -1.20 9.74
N GLU A 31 -10.01 -2.45 10.00
CA GLU A 31 -9.03 -3.51 10.32
C GLU A 31 -8.86 -4.44 9.11
N TRP A 32 -7.60 -4.66 8.73
CA TRP A 32 -7.22 -5.54 7.63
C TRP A 32 -6.38 -6.70 8.17
N LYS A 33 -6.94 -7.91 8.18
CA LYS A 33 -6.21 -9.12 8.59
C LYS A 33 -5.31 -9.61 7.47
N TYR A 34 -4.07 -9.98 7.78
CA TYR A 34 -3.19 -10.50 6.72
C TYR A 34 -3.59 -11.93 6.39
N LEU A 35 -3.68 -12.20 5.10
CA LEU A 35 -3.90 -13.52 4.54
C LEU A 35 -2.60 -14.13 4.04
N LYS A 36 -1.66 -13.30 3.61
CA LYS A 36 -0.38 -13.74 3.04
C LYS A 36 0.71 -12.71 3.31
N VAL A 37 1.91 -13.19 3.64
CA VAL A 37 3.13 -12.39 3.83
C VAL A 37 4.26 -13.06 3.04
N GLU A 38 4.86 -12.33 2.10
CA GLU A 38 5.88 -12.86 1.20
C GLU A 38 7.04 -11.86 1.00
N ASN A 39 8.25 -12.37 0.79
CA ASN A 39 9.44 -11.63 0.38
C ASN A 39 9.83 -12.09 -1.04
N PRO A 40 9.20 -11.53 -2.09
CA PRO A 40 9.25 -12.09 -3.44
C PRO A 40 10.61 -11.92 -4.13
N ASN A 41 11.45 -11.01 -3.65
CA ASN A 41 12.78 -10.75 -4.19
C ASN A 41 13.87 -11.67 -3.64
N GLN A 42 13.58 -12.50 -2.63
CA GLN A 42 14.51 -13.52 -2.16
C GLN A 42 14.57 -14.69 -3.14
N ASN A 43 15.71 -15.39 -3.19
CA ASN A 43 15.88 -16.56 -4.04
C ASN A 43 16.27 -17.79 -3.19
N PRO A 44 15.34 -18.75 -2.96
CA PRO A 44 13.94 -18.75 -3.42
C PRO A 44 13.08 -17.70 -2.70
N PRO A 45 11.93 -17.29 -3.26
CA PRO A 45 10.99 -16.41 -2.58
C PRO A 45 10.56 -17.00 -1.25
N LEU A 46 10.68 -16.23 -0.17
CA LEU A 46 10.21 -16.66 1.14
C LEU A 46 8.73 -16.30 1.28
N ILE A 47 7.93 -17.27 1.72
CA ILE A 47 6.51 -17.08 2.00
C ILE A 47 6.28 -17.64 3.40
N MET A 48 5.67 -16.84 4.27
CA MET A 48 5.22 -17.32 5.58
C MET A 48 4.13 -18.36 5.36
N SER A 49 4.22 -19.51 6.04
CA SER A 49 3.23 -20.57 5.88
C SER A 49 1.85 -20.13 6.39
N ASP A 50 0.79 -20.70 5.82
CA ASP A 50 -0.58 -20.40 6.24
C ASP A 50 -0.81 -20.65 7.74
N THR A 51 -0.16 -21.67 8.30
CA THR A 51 -0.21 -21.98 9.74
C THR A 51 0.41 -20.86 10.56
N GLU A 52 1.61 -20.40 10.19
CA GLU A 52 2.29 -19.29 10.88
C GLU A 52 1.48 -17.99 10.79
N VAL A 53 0.91 -17.67 9.63
CA VAL A 53 0.04 -16.49 9.47
C VAL A 53 -1.19 -16.60 10.37
N LYS A 54 -1.84 -17.77 10.42
CA LYS A 54 -3.02 -17.99 11.27
C LYS A 54 -2.70 -17.90 12.76
N GLU A 55 -1.59 -18.51 13.19
CA GLU A 55 -1.15 -18.49 14.59
C GLU A 55 -0.74 -17.08 15.02
N ALA A 56 -0.03 -16.35 14.17
CA ALA A 56 0.32 -14.96 14.42
C ALA A 56 -0.91 -14.03 14.40
N ASN A 57 -1.98 -14.40 13.67
CA ASN A 57 -3.19 -13.60 13.47
C ASN A 57 -2.90 -12.09 13.27
N PRO A 58 -2.04 -11.71 12.32
CA PRO A 58 -1.59 -10.34 12.17
C PRO A 58 -2.64 -9.46 11.47
N SER A 59 -2.64 -8.18 11.80
CA SER A 59 -3.49 -7.19 11.14
C SER A 59 -2.87 -5.80 11.11
N ILE A 60 -3.34 -4.98 10.17
CA ILE A 60 -3.07 -3.54 10.12
C ILE A 60 -4.38 -2.79 10.26
N ILE A 61 -4.40 -1.79 11.13
CA ILE A 61 -5.60 -1.03 11.48
C ILE A 61 -5.35 0.43 11.14
N PHE A 62 -6.26 1.03 10.38
CA PHE A 62 -6.25 2.45 10.05
C PHE A 62 -7.45 3.15 10.69
N SER A 63 -7.19 4.20 11.47
CA SER A 63 -8.22 5.00 12.14
C SER A 63 -8.56 6.27 11.36
N LYS A 64 -9.74 6.84 11.63
CA LYS A 64 -10.17 8.15 11.09
C LYS A 64 -9.32 9.33 11.59
N ASN A 65 -8.53 9.13 12.63
CA ASN A 65 -7.61 10.13 13.19
C ASN A 65 -6.19 9.96 12.63
N ASP A 66 -6.07 9.28 11.48
CA ASP A 66 -4.82 8.95 10.82
C ASP A 66 -3.87 8.08 11.67
N ASP A 67 -4.40 7.30 12.63
CA ASP A 67 -3.60 6.32 13.35
C ASP A 67 -3.43 5.06 12.52
N LEU A 68 -2.22 4.51 12.54
CA LEU A 68 -1.91 3.20 11.99
C LEU A 68 -1.38 2.32 13.12
N VAL A 69 -1.94 1.13 13.25
CA VAL A 69 -1.50 0.12 14.22
C VAL A 69 -1.26 -1.20 13.51
N ILE A 70 -0.10 -1.82 13.76
CA ILE A 70 0.20 -3.19 13.31
C ILE A 70 0.11 -4.11 14.52
N MET A 71 -0.75 -5.12 14.41
CA MET A 71 -0.96 -6.16 15.39
C MET A 71 -0.26 -7.45 14.96
N TRP A 72 0.39 -8.13 15.90
CA TRP A 72 1.03 -9.43 15.69
C TRP A 72 0.95 -10.26 16.97
N GLY A 73 0.47 -11.50 16.87
CA GLY A 73 0.27 -12.39 18.02
C GLY A 73 -0.65 -11.80 19.08
N GLY A 74 -1.67 -11.02 18.68
CA GLY A 74 -2.58 -10.31 19.59
C GLY A 74 -1.95 -9.10 20.32
N LYS A 75 -0.70 -8.75 20.03
CA LYS A 75 0.00 -7.61 20.61
C LYS A 75 0.17 -6.50 19.60
N LYS A 76 0.23 -5.26 20.11
CA LYS A 76 0.60 -4.09 19.32
C LYS A 76 2.10 -4.14 19.02
N LEU A 77 2.46 -4.52 17.79
CA LEU A 77 3.84 -4.61 17.36
C LEU A 77 4.38 -3.22 17.00
N SER A 78 3.55 -2.39 16.37
CA SER A 78 3.92 -1.07 15.88
C SER A 78 2.71 -0.14 15.95
N TYR A 79 2.94 1.14 16.20
CA TYR A 79 1.90 2.16 16.15
C TYR A 79 2.44 3.52 15.77
N GLY A 80 1.59 4.34 15.15
CA GLY A 80 2.01 5.66 14.70
C GLY A 80 0.92 6.38 13.94
N LYS A 81 1.34 7.34 13.12
CA LYS A 81 0.46 8.09 12.23
C LYS A 81 0.72 7.71 10.78
N PHE A 82 -0.30 7.76 9.94
CA PHE A 82 -0.13 7.61 8.50
C PHE A 82 -0.68 8.80 7.74
N ARG A 83 -0.25 8.95 6.50
CA ARG A 83 -0.89 9.85 5.53
C ARG A 83 -0.78 9.23 4.14
N MET A 84 -1.69 9.61 3.27
CA MET A 84 -1.66 9.18 1.87
C MET A 84 -0.87 10.15 1.00
N GLU A 85 -0.03 9.60 0.15
CA GLU A 85 0.65 10.30 -0.94
C GLU A 85 0.46 9.47 -2.22
N ASN A 86 -0.56 9.81 -3.00
CA ASN A 86 -1.02 9.01 -4.16
C ASN A 86 -1.38 7.57 -3.74
N SER A 87 -0.63 6.57 -4.22
CA SER A 87 -0.78 5.16 -3.86
C SER A 87 0.20 4.72 -2.77
N MET A 88 0.76 5.66 -2.00
CA MET A 88 1.74 5.38 -0.96
C MET A 88 1.20 5.77 0.43
N ILE A 89 1.33 4.85 1.38
CA ILE A 89 1.08 5.10 2.79
C ILE A 89 2.39 5.57 3.40
N ARG A 90 2.50 6.85 3.78
CA ARG A 90 3.63 7.35 4.55
C ARG A 90 3.38 7.06 6.02
N TYR A 91 4.03 6.02 6.54
CA TYR A 91 3.87 5.63 7.93
C TYR A 91 4.98 6.22 8.80
N LYS A 92 4.56 6.94 9.85
CA LYS A 92 5.41 7.56 10.85
C LYS A 92 5.23 6.81 12.18
N GLU A 93 6.12 5.85 12.43
CA GLU A 93 6.07 4.97 13.60
C GLU A 93 6.66 5.64 14.84
N ASN A 94 5.95 5.47 15.96
CA ASN A 94 6.42 5.87 17.28
C ASN A 94 7.16 4.70 17.95
N LEU A 95 8.39 4.96 18.38
CA LEU A 95 9.23 4.04 19.13
C LEU A 95 9.31 4.46 20.61
N PRO A 96 9.74 3.54 21.51
CA PRO A 96 10.01 3.89 22.90
C PRO A 96 10.98 5.07 23.03
N GLY A 97 10.79 5.89 24.06
CA GLY A 97 11.62 7.08 24.28
C GLY A 97 11.30 8.28 23.38
N GLY A 98 10.17 8.24 22.65
CA GLY A 98 9.74 9.36 21.78
C GLY A 98 10.46 9.44 20.45
N VAL A 99 11.27 8.43 20.11
CA VAL A 99 11.93 8.32 18.80
C VAL A 99 10.87 8.02 17.74
N VAL A 100 11.05 8.60 16.57
CA VAL A 100 10.13 8.42 15.44
C VAL A 100 10.92 8.00 14.21
N ARG A 101 10.41 7.02 13.47
CA ARG A 101 10.93 6.63 12.15
C ARG A 101 9.83 6.69 11.10
N GLU A 102 10.20 7.06 9.88
CA GLU A 102 9.26 7.12 8.76
C GLU A 102 9.69 6.11 7.70
N PHE A 103 8.74 5.31 7.24
CA PHE A 103 8.95 4.43 6.11
C PHE A 103 7.65 4.25 5.33
N PRO A 104 7.74 4.21 3.99
CA PRO A 104 6.56 4.10 3.14
C PRO A 104 6.12 2.64 2.92
N PHE A 105 4.81 2.47 2.73
CA PHE A 105 4.23 1.30 2.07
C PHE A 105 3.64 1.68 0.72
N ILE A 106 3.88 0.90 -0.32
CA ILE A 106 3.28 1.09 -1.65
C ILE A 106 2.03 0.23 -1.74
N ILE A 107 0.87 0.83 -2.00
CA ILE A 107 -0.37 0.10 -2.32
C ILE A 107 -0.28 -0.40 -3.76
N LYS A 108 -0.39 -1.72 -3.92
CA LYS A 108 -0.44 -2.39 -5.22
C LYS A 108 -1.86 -2.59 -5.71
N GLU A 109 -2.77 -2.84 -4.78
CA GLU A 109 -4.18 -3.05 -5.04
C GLU A 109 -4.99 -2.66 -3.81
N ILE A 110 -6.12 -1.98 -4.02
CA ILE A 110 -7.12 -1.75 -2.98
C ILE A 110 -8.52 -1.90 -3.58
N SER A 111 -9.38 -2.60 -2.85
CA SER A 111 -10.81 -2.74 -3.12
C SER A 111 -11.59 -2.60 -1.81
N LYS A 112 -12.89 -2.90 -1.84
CA LYS A 112 -13.75 -2.90 -0.65
C LYS A 112 -13.27 -3.88 0.44
N ASP A 113 -12.70 -5.00 0.04
CA ASP A 113 -12.41 -6.16 0.91
C ASP A 113 -10.97 -6.66 0.81
N LYS A 114 -10.18 -6.16 -0.14
CA LYS A 114 -8.81 -6.59 -0.39
C LYS A 114 -7.84 -5.41 -0.41
N LEU A 115 -6.69 -5.61 0.24
CA LEU A 115 -5.58 -4.67 0.25
C LEU A 115 -4.28 -5.44 0.00
N ILE A 116 -3.51 -5.02 -1.01
CA ILE A 116 -2.14 -5.50 -1.24
C ILE A 116 -1.19 -4.33 -1.13
N PHE A 117 -0.17 -4.45 -0.28
CA PHE A 117 0.86 -3.43 -0.14
C PHE A 117 2.27 -4.03 0.00
N GLU A 118 3.28 -3.23 -0.28
CA GLU A 118 4.69 -3.58 -0.24
C GLU A 118 5.47 -2.60 0.64
N THR A 119 6.45 -3.07 1.40
CA THR A 119 7.48 -2.19 1.99
C THR A 119 8.45 -1.71 0.90
N MET A 120 9.17 -0.60 1.11
CA MET A 120 10.16 -0.10 0.12
C MET A 120 11.60 -0.51 0.41
N ALA A 121 11.82 -1.64 1.11
CA ALA A 121 13.16 -2.15 1.38
C ALA A 121 13.71 -2.98 0.20
N GLN A 122 15.02 -3.19 0.13
CA GLN A 122 15.66 -4.06 -0.86
C GLN A 122 15.06 -5.49 -0.81
N ASP A 123 14.84 -5.99 0.40
CA ASP A 123 14.11 -7.23 0.69
C ASP A 123 12.65 -6.92 1.06
N PHE A 124 11.92 -6.29 0.15
CA PHE A 124 10.56 -5.87 0.47
C PHE A 124 9.66 -7.05 0.84
N THR A 125 8.72 -6.75 1.73
CA THR A 125 7.64 -7.65 2.10
C THR A 125 6.39 -7.20 1.38
N ARG A 126 5.73 -8.12 0.66
CA ARG A 126 4.39 -7.95 0.13
C ARG A 126 3.40 -8.61 1.08
N VAL A 127 2.33 -7.88 1.39
CA VAL A 127 1.23 -8.35 2.23
C VAL A 127 -0.05 -8.33 1.42
N THR A 128 -0.80 -9.44 1.48
CA THR A 128 -2.21 -9.47 1.05
C THR A 128 -3.07 -9.52 2.30
N ALA A 129 -4.02 -8.61 2.41
CA ALA A 129 -4.90 -8.49 3.57
C ALA A 129 -6.37 -8.36 3.17
N GLN A 130 -7.24 -8.79 4.08
CA GLN A 130 -8.69 -8.72 3.93
C GLN A 130 -9.31 -7.82 5.00
N LYS A 131 -10.26 -6.98 4.59
CA LYS A 131 -10.99 -6.12 5.50
C LYS A 131 -11.93 -6.94 6.38
N VAL A 132 -11.88 -6.74 7.70
CA VAL A 132 -12.75 -7.43 8.66
C VAL A 132 -13.63 -6.50 9.47
N ARG A 133 -13.30 -5.21 9.54
CA ARG A 133 -14.06 -4.16 10.24
C ARG A 133 -13.91 -2.82 9.53
#